data_AF-A0AAV1QLS4-F1
#
_entry.id   AF-A0AAV1QLS4-F1
#
_cell.length_a   1.000
_cell.length_b   1.000
_cell.length_c   1.000
_cell.angle_alpha   90.00
_cell.angle_beta   90.00
_cell.angle_gamma   90.00
#
_symmetry.space_group_name_H-M   'P 1'
#
loop_
_entity.id
_entity.type
_entity.pdbx_description
1 polymer ?
#
loop_
_entity_poly.entity_id
_entity_poly.type
_entity_poly.pdbx_seq_one_letter_code
_entity_poly.pdbx_strand_id
1 'polypeptide(L)'
;MPEDKTPDITSNRTLRQKRSSSIPGATSNLKWVYRRSGHHVPDGSVLYHNPYENRYDYICRCGCSAGFNTRGSNTCNYAYGDSERKCTSFNVLVNKDNFEYLDWRDGSYGSVPTNSIKTCSNGDTYIGKNKYGLGKVSVKHKAFFLPWRGSEYWYKYYQVLTFSKKVAKVQMSDVKYKVNEAKKFSYPPEVMTKATTINHQCRIVKKIPHLHKEYEEEK
;
A
#
# COMPACT_ATOMS: atom_id res chain seq x y z
N MET A 1 -38.12 27.88 -39.51
CA MET A 1 -37.10 28.33 -38.53
C MET A 1 -37.78 28.43 -37.19
N PRO A 2 -37.50 27.46 -36.32
CA PRO A 2 -36.96 27.77 -34.99
C PRO A 2 -35.70 26.92 -34.69
N GLU A 3 -34.98 27.35 -33.67
CA GLU A 3 -33.55 27.20 -33.46
C GLU A 3 -33.05 25.78 -33.18
N ASP A 4 -31.95 25.45 -33.86
CA ASP A 4 -31.07 24.32 -33.64
C ASP A 4 -30.31 24.51 -32.31
N LYS A 5 -30.66 23.70 -31.30
CA LYS A 5 -29.91 23.64 -30.03
C LYS A 5 -28.91 22.50 -30.14
N THR A 6 -27.71 22.84 -30.58
CA THR A 6 -26.51 22.02 -30.43
C THR A 6 -26.26 21.74 -28.94
N PRO A 7 -26.10 20.47 -28.52
CA PRO A 7 -25.72 20.17 -27.15
C PRO A 7 -24.23 20.44 -26.95
N ASP A 8 -23.93 21.33 -26.00
CA ASP A 8 -22.60 21.72 -25.56
C ASP A 8 -21.83 20.51 -24.97
N ILE A 9 -20.90 20.01 -25.76
CA ILE A 9 -19.90 19.01 -25.34
C ILE A 9 -18.77 19.80 -24.68
N THR A 10 -18.83 20.00 -23.37
CA THR A 10 -17.63 20.00 -22.48
C THR A 10 -18.01 20.23 -21.02
N SER A 11 -18.20 19.15 -20.28
CA SER A 11 -17.91 19.18 -18.84
C SER A 11 -17.16 17.92 -18.47
N ASN A 12 -15.84 17.98 -18.64
CA ASN A 12 -14.91 16.99 -18.14
C ASN A 12 -15.03 16.94 -16.62
N ARG A 13 -15.91 16.05 -16.15
CA ARG A 13 -16.05 15.68 -14.74
C ARG A 13 -14.76 14.95 -14.36
N THR A 14 -13.74 15.70 -13.98
CA THR A 14 -12.50 15.16 -13.44
C THR A 14 -12.88 14.36 -12.21
N LEU A 15 -12.88 13.03 -12.32
CA LEU A 15 -12.94 12.12 -11.19
C LEU A 15 -11.76 12.49 -10.29
N ARG A 16 -12.03 13.30 -9.24
CA ARG A 16 -11.07 13.61 -8.19
C ARG A 16 -10.56 12.29 -7.63
N GLN A 17 -9.38 11.85 -8.08
CA GLN A 17 -8.63 10.77 -7.48
C GLN A 17 -8.60 11.02 -5.98
N LYS A 18 -9.05 10.02 -5.21
CA LYS A 18 -8.96 10.03 -3.73
C LYS A 18 -7.53 10.43 -3.37
N ARG A 19 -7.34 11.61 -2.75
CA ARG A 19 -6.03 12.09 -2.30
C ARG A 19 -5.50 11.14 -1.24
N SER A 20 -4.72 10.15 -1.67
CA SER A 20 -3.92 9.30 -0.79
C SER A 20 -2.47 9.75 -0.85
N SER A 21 -1.83 9.92 0.30
CA SER A 21 -0.38 10.20 0.35
C SER A 21 0.38 8.93 0.70
N SER A 22 1.43 8.64 -0.05
CA SER A 22 2.34 7.52 0.20
C SER A 22 3.16 7.74 1.48
N ILE A 23 3.56 6.64 2.11
CA ILE A 23 4.48 6.66 3.25
C ILE A 23 5.90 6.43 2.70
N PRO A 24 6.86 7.32 2.99
CA PRO A 24 8.23 7.17 2.50
C PRO A 24 8.82 5.81 2.89
N GLY A 25 9.25 5.05 1.89
CA GLY A 25 9.88 3.74 2.06
C GLY A 25 8.94 2.56 2.27
N ALA A 26 7.62 2.75 2.29
CA ALA A 26 6.61 1.68 2.29
C ALA A 26 6.09 1.41 0.87
N THR A 27 5.46 0.26 0.63
CA THR A 27 4.81 -0.01 -0.67
C THR A 27 3.56 0.87 -0.85
N SER A 28 2.98 0.85 -2.06
CA SER A 28 1.72 1.54 -2.35
C SER A 28 0.51 1.00 -1.56
N ASN A 29 0.67 -0.12 -0.85
CA ASN A 29 -0.36 -0.75 -0.03
C ASN A 29 -0.53 -0.07 1.34
N LEU A 30 0.53 0.54 1.88
CA LEU A 30 0.48 1.26 3.16
C LEU A 30 0.47 2.77 2.93
N LYS A 31 -0.67 3.40 3.21
CA LYS A 31 -0.89 4.80 2.85
C LYS A 31 -1.86 5.52 3.78
N TRP A 32 -1.76 6.84 3.77
CA TRP A 32 -2.75 7.70 4.40
C TRP A 32 -3.89 7.98 3.41
N VAL A 33 -5.12 7.62 3.78
CA VAL A 33 -6.32 7.87 2.97
C VAL A 33 -7.15 8.96 3.62
N TYR A 34 -7.45 10.02 2.87
CA TYR A 34 -8.31 11.10 3.36
C TYR A 34 -9.76 10.62 3.54
N ARG A 35 -10.29 10.83 4.73
CA ARG A 35 -11.69 10.58 5.10
C ARG A 35 -12.39 11.91 5.33
N ARG A 36 -13.45 12.15 4.58
CA ARG A 36 -14.36 13.28 4.81
C ARG A 36 -15.21 13.05 6.04
N SER A 37 -15.62 14.14 6.69
CA SER A 37 -16.58 14.10 7.79
C SER A 37 -17.82 13.27 7.42
N GLY A 38 -18.24 12.38 8.32
CA GLY A 38 -19.42 11.52 8.16
C GLY A 38 -19.26 10.30 7.23
N HIS A 39 -18.14 10.14 6.53
CA HIS A 39 -17.92 8.98 5.66
C HIS A 39 -17.48 7.74 6.45
N HIS A 40 -17.71 6.53 5.94
CA HIS A 40 -17.17 5.33 6.57
C HIS A 40 -15.63 5.29 6.54
N VAL A 41 -15.04 4.58 7.51
CA VAL A 41 -13.60 4.28 7.53
C VAL A 41 -13.29 3.32 6.37
N PRO A 42 -12.25 3.57 5.54
CA PRO A 42 -11.94 2.71 4.40
C PRO A 42 -11.57 1.28 4.81
N ASP A 43 -11.85 0.31 3.93
CA ASP A 43 -11.39 -1.07 4.11
C ASP A 43 -9.86 -1.16 4.17
N GLY A 44 -9.36 -2.10 4.98
CA GLY A 44 -7.92 -2.25 5.27
C GLY A 44 -7.36 -1.16 6.19
N SER A 45 -8.21 -0.37 6.85
CA SER A 45 -7.75 0.56 7.88
C SER A 45 -7.14 -0.19 9.06
N VAL A 46 -5.97 0.27 9.51
CA VAL A 46 -5.24 -0.37 10.61
C VAL A 46 -6.00 -0.17 11.91
N LEU A 47 -6.42 -1.30 12.50
CA LEU A 47 -7.15 -1.34 13.76
C LEU A 47 -6.19 -1.65 14.92
N TYR A 48 -6.33 -0.91 16.01
CA TYR A 48 -5.63 -1.14 17.26
C TYR A 48 -6.66 -1.47 18.35
N HIS A 49 -6.42 -2.54 19.09
CA HIS A 49 -7.16 -2.82 20.31
C HIS A 49 -6.50 -2.07 21.47
N ASN A 50 -7.21 -1.13 22.08
CA ASN A 50 -6.79 -0.44 23.29
C ASN A 50 -7.27 -1.23 24.53
N PRO A 51 -6.39 -1.97 25.20
CA PRO A 51 -6.79 -2.79 26.34
C PRO A 51 -7.17 -1.95 27.57
N TYR A 52 -6.66 -0.72 27.70
CA TYR A 52 -6.92 0.14 28.85
C TYR A 52 -8.37 0.64 28.88
N GLU A 53 -8.96 0.91 27.71
CA GLU A 53 -10.36 1.33 27.56
C GLU A 53 -11.27 0.21 27.04
N ASN A 54 -10.71 -0.97 26.78
CA ASN A 54 -11.40 -2.10 26.15
C ASN A 54 -12.16 -1.71 24.87
N ARG A 55 -11.49 -1.00 23.95
CA ARG A 55 -12.09 -0.51 22.70
C ARG A 55 -11.17 -0.64 21.51
N TYR A 56 -11.76 -0.58 20.32
CA TYR A 56 -11.02 -0.61 19.06
C TYR A 56 -10.92 0.78 18.44
N ASP A 57 -9.70 1.16 18.12
CA ASP A 57 -9.32 2.47 17.61
C ASP A 57 -8.62 2.33 16.25
N TYR A 58 -9.07 3.10 15.26
CA TYR A 58 -8.34 3.24 14.00
C TYR A 58 -7.22 4.25 14.16
N ILE A 59 -6.10 3.98 13.50
CA ILE A 59 -4.96 4.91 13.47
C ILE A 59 -5.27 6.04 12.49
N CYS A 60 -5.31 7.28 12.99
CA CYS A 60 -5.61 8.46 12.19
C CYS A 60 -4.59 9.58 12.41
N ARG A 61 -4.60 10.57 11.51
CA ARG A 61 -3.88 11.83 11.68
C ARG A 61 -4.73 13.04 11.31
N CYS A 62 -4.59 14.08 12.11
CA CYS A 62 -5.07 15.44 11.82
C CYS A 62 -3.84 16.30 11.53
N GLY A 63 -3.66 16.73 10.27
CA GLY A 63 -2.39 17.33 9.85
C GLY A 63 -1.22 16.36 10.05
N CYS A 64 -0.23 16.75 10.85
CA CYS A 64 0.93 15.91 11.20
C CYS A 64 0.85 15.25 12.58
N SER A 65 -0.27 15.39 13.29
CA SER A 65 -0.46 14.77 14.60
C SER A 65 -1.18 13.44 14.46
N ALA A 66 -0.51 12.35 14.86
CA ALA A 66 -1.14 11.04 15.01
C ALA A 66 -2.10 11.04 16.22
N GLY A 67 -3.12 10.19 16.11
CA GLY A 67 -4.15 10.04 17.10
C GLY A 67 -4.97 8.78 16.86
N PHE A 68 -6.18 8.76 17.41
CA PHE A 68 -7.10 7.64 17.28
C PHE A 68 -8.51 8.07 16.87
N ASN A 69 -9.15 7.23 16.06
CA ASN A 69 -10.57 7.30 15.76
C ASN A 69 -11.25 6.05 16.31
N THR A 70 -11.97 6.19 17.42
CA THR A 70 -12.71 5.08 18.02
C THR A 70 -13.78 4.58 17.05
N ARG A 71 -13.94 3.26 16.94
CA ARG A 71 -14.94 2.65 16.06
C ARG A 71 -16.33 3.22 16.33
N GLY A 72 -16.99 3.72 15.27
CA GLY A 72 -18.29 4.41 15.36
C GLY A 72 -18.20 5.93 15.57
N SER A 73 -17.03 6.48 15.89
CA SER A 73 -16.81 7.93 16.00
C SER A 73 -16.60 8.58 14.63
N ASN A 74 -17.11 9.81 14.49
CA ASN A 74 -16.86 10.65 13.33
C ASN A 74 -15.61 11.52 13.43
N THR A 75 -14.85 11.42 14.53
CA THR A 75 -13.70 12.30 14.82
C THR A 75 -12.42 11.53 15.10
N CYS A 76 -11.30 12.11 14.69
CA CYS A 76 -9.96 11.70 15.11
C CYS A 76 -9.54 12.55 16.30
N ASN A 77 -9.26 11.92 17.44
CA ASN A 77 -8.71 12.58 18.63
C ASN A 77 -7.20 12.57 18.55
N TYR A 78 -6.55 13.71 18.72
CA TYR A 78 -5.10 13.88 18.58
C TYR A 78 -4.56 14.87 19.61
N ALA A 79 -3.30 14.66 19.97
CA ALA A 79 -2.59 15.47 20.95
C ALA A 79 -2.00 16.72 20.26
N TYR A 80 -2.33 17.93 20.75
CA TYR A 80 -1.73 19.17 20.24
C TYR A 80 -1.87 20.35 21.21
N GLY A 81 -0.73 20.90 21.64
CA GLY A 81 -0.66 22.14 22.40
C GLY A 81 -1.29 21.97 23.78
N ASP A 82 -0.82 20.96 24.52
CA ASP A 82 -1.25 20.64 25.89
C ASP A 82 -2.72 20.21 26.02
N SER A 83 -3.39 19.94 24.90
CA SER A 83 -4.81 19.55 24.85
C SER A 83 -5.08 18.36 23.93
N GLU A 84 -6.12 17.59 24.24
CA GLU A 84 -6.75 16.68 23.29
C GLU A 84 -7.63 17.48 22.34
N ARG A 85 -7.30 17.44 21.05
CA ARG A 85 -8.07 18.08 20.00
C ARG A 85 -8.78 17.04 19.16
N LYS A 86 -9.85 17.48 18.48
CA LYS A 86 -10.64 16.64 17.58
C LYS A 86 -10.66 17.24 16.19
N CYS A 87 -10.59 16.42 15.16
CA CYS A 87 -10.90 16.85 13.81
C CYS A 87 -11.87 15.87 13.14
N THR A 88 -12.81 16.42 12.35
CA THR A 88 -13.85 15.66 11.64
C THR A 88 -13.40 15.21 10.25
N SER A 89 -12.43 15.93 9.67
CA SER A 89 -11.77 15.58 8.41
C SER A 89 -10.32 15.22 8.67
N PHE A 90 -9.97 13.96 8.45
CA PHE A 90 -8.67 13.40 8.81
C PHE A 90 -8.20 12.37 7.79
N ASN A 91 -6.95 11.96 7.91
CA ASN A 91 -6.44 10.79 7.20
C ASN A 91 -6.46 9.57 8.11
N VAL A 92 -6.81 8.41 7.57
CA VAL A 92 -6.72 7.11 8.24
C VAL A 92 -5.56 6.32 7.63
N LEU A 93 -4.81 5.59 8.44
CA LEU A 93 -3.77 4.70 7.98
C LEU A 93 -4.41 3.41 7.43
N VAL A 94 -4.17 3.14 6.15
CA VAL A 94 -4.69 1.96 5.46
C VAL A 94 -3.52 1.06 5.09
N ASN A 95 -3.57 -0.20 5.50
CA ASN A 95 -2.73 -1.29 5.05
C ASN A 95 -3.58 -2.20 4.15
N LYS A 96 -3.58 -1.91 2.85
CA LYS A 96 -4.42 -2.61 1.88
C LYS A 96 -4.07 -4.10 1.90
N ASP A 97 -5.09 -4.95 1.98
CA ASP A 97 -4.99 -6.41 1.97
C ASP A 97 -4.10 -6.98 3.09
N ASN A 98 -3.86 -6.19 4.16
CA ASN A 98 -2.89 -6.49 5.23
C ASN A 98 -1.49 -6.86 4.70
N PHE A 99 -1.08 -6.24 3.59
CA PHE A 99 0.13 -6.60 2.87
C PHE A 99 1.41 -6.33 3.66
N GLU A 100 1.50 -5.17 4.32
CA GLU A 100 2.67 -4.83 5.14
C GLU A 100 2.60 -5.51 6.50
N TYR A 101 3.72 -6.08 6.95
CA TYR A 101 3.84 -6.56 8.32
C TYR A 101 4.13 -5.38 9.24
N LEU A 102 3.12 -4.98 10.02
CA LEU A 102 3.21 -3.90 10.98
C LEU A 102 3.60 -4.42 12.36
N ASP A 103 4.48 -3.69 13.04
CA ASP A 103 5.00 -4.09 14.34
C ASP A 103 5.26 -2.89 15.25
N TRP A 104 5.07 -3.09 16.55
CA TRP A 104 5.30 -2.08 17.57
C TRP A 104 6.66 -2.30 18.21
N ARG A 105 7.55 -1.32 18.06
CA ARG A 105 8.94 -1.39 18.52
C ARG A 105 9.19 -0.36 19.60
N ASP A 106 9.90 -0.77 20.64
CA ASP A 106 10.17 0.10 21.78
C ASP A 106 11.00 1.33 21.38
N GLY A 107 10.68 2.45 22.00
CA GLY A 107 11.36 3.72 21.83
C GLY A 107 11.31 4.53 23.12
N SER A 108 12.24 5.46 23.26
CA SER A 108 12.28 6.36 24.40
C SER A 108 13.03 7.65 24.13
N TYR A 109 12.70 8.72 24.85
CA TYR A 109 13.41 10.01 24.79
C TYR A 109 13.61 10.57 23.37
N GLY A 110 12.63 10.39 22.48
CA GLY A 110 12.68 10.83 21.09
C GLY A 110 13.30 9.82 20.12
N SER A 111 13.80 8.68 20.59
CA SER A 111 14.28 7.63 19.71
C SER A 111 13.12 7.01 18.92
N VAL A 112 13.41 6.68 17.66
CA VAL A 112 12.49 6.03 16.74
C VAL A 112 13.23 4.91 16.00
N PRO A 113 12.70 3.68 15.97
CA PRO A 113 13.30 2.58 15.25
C PRO A 113 13.35 2.82 13.73
N THR A 114 14.19 2.07 13.03
CA THR A 114 14.22 2.07 11.57
C THR A 114 12.87 1.64 10.98
N ASN A 115 12.50 2.19 9.82
CA ASN A 115 11.20 1.93 9.15
C ASN A 115 9.97 2.32 10.00
N SER A 116 10.13 3.31 10.89
CA SER A 116 9.00 3.92 11.60
C SER A 116 8.08 4.69 10.65
N ILE A 117 6.77 4.61 10.88
CA ILE A 117 5.78 5.29 10.04
C ILE A 117 5.66 6.75 10.48
N LYS A 118 6.06 7.66 9.60
CA LYS A 118 5.87 9.10 9.76
C LYS A 118 4.43 9.50 9.48
N THR A 119 3.96 10.52 10.20
CA THR A 119 2.66 11.16 9.93
C THR A 119 2.74 12.16 8.78
N CYS A 120 3.90 12.79 8.58
CA CYS A 120 4.19 13.75 7.51
C CYS A 120 5.60 13.55 6.95
N SER A 121 5.78 13.72 5.64
CA SER A 121 7.06 13.47 4.95
C SER A 121 8.22 14.29 5.52
N ASN A 122 7.97 15.59 5.77
CA ASN A 122 8.98 16.53 6.30
C ASN A 122 8.92 16.66 7.83
N GLY A 123 8.07 15.88 8.50
CA GLY A 123 7.89 15.94 9.95
C GLY A 123 8.88 15.08 10.72
N ASP A 124 9.00 15.40 12.01
CA ASP A 124 9.69 14.63 13.04
C ASP A 124 8.72 13.82 13.91
N THR A 125 7.47 13.69 13.44
CA THR A 125 6.39 13.02 14.18
C THR A 125 6.04 11.66 13.60
N TYR A 126 5.84 10.71 14.51
CA TYR A 126 5.61 9.30 14.22
C TYR A 126 4.38 8.79 14.98
N ILE A 127 3.84 7.67 14.53
CA ILE A 127 2.73 6.99 15.19
C ILE A 127 3.29 6.23 16.39
N GLY A 128 2.76 6.50 17.58
CA GLY A 128 3.16 5.81 18.80
C GLY A 128 1.99 5.26 19.60
N LYS A 129 2.33 4.38 20.53
CA LYS A 129 1.43 3.94 21.60
C LYS A 129 2.17 3.81 22.92
N ASN A 130 1.40 3.82 24.00
CA ASN A 130 1.82 3.27 25.28
C ASN A 130 0.68 2.42 25.86
N LYS A 131 0.76 2.05 27.15
CA LYS A 131 -0.26 1.25 27.81
C LYS A 131 -1.67 1.88 27.82
N TYR A 132 -1.79 3.20 27.64
CA TYR A 132 -3.05 3.93 27.72
C TYR A 132 -3.72 4.15 26.36
N GLY A 133 -2.96 4.12 25.25
CA GLY A 133 -3.54 4.31 23.93
C GLY A 133 -2.56 4.80 22.87
N LEU A 134 -3.13 5.27 21.75
CA LEU A 134 -2.41 5.79 20.58
C LEU A 134 -2.18 7.30 20.68
N GLY A 135 -1.12 7.77 20.04
CA GLY A 135 -0.79 9.18 19.96
C GLY A 135 0.38 9.47 19.03
N LYS A 136 1.03 10.62 19.22
CA LYS A 136 2.19 11.03 18.41
C LYS A 136 3.49 10.87 19.21
N VAL A 137 4.54 10.42 18.56
CA VAL A 137 5.91 10.55 19.06
C VAL A 137 6.54 11.75 18.36
N SER A 138 7.09 12.70 19.11
CA SER A 138 7.90 13.79 18.54
C SER A 138 9.36 13.58 18.92
N VAL A 139 10.21 13.50 17.89
CA VAL A 139 11.66 13.42 18.06
C VAL A 139 12.18 14.73 18.63
N LYS A 140 11.70 15.88 18.15
CA LYS A 140 12.09 17.22 18.63
C LYS A 140 11.81 17.40 20.12
N HIS A 141 10.62 17.01 20.58
CA HIS A 141 10.23 17.13 21.99
C HIS A 141 10.62 15.93 22.85
N LYS A 142 11.27 14.92 22.25
CA LYS A 142 11.81 13.74 22.93
C LYS A 142 10.77 13.03 23.79
N ALA A 143 9.55 12.86 23.29
CA ALA A 143 8.44 12.26 24.03
C ALA A 143 7.33 11.71 23.13
N PHE A 144 6.56 10.78 23.69
CA PHE A 144 5.23 10.40 23.21
C PHE A 144 4.18 11.29 23.85
N PHE A 145 3.20 11.73 23.07
CA PHE A 145 2.09 12.57 23.48
C PHE A 145 0.77 11.84 23.23
N LEU A 146 0.03 11.62 24.30
CA LEU A 146 -1.25 10.93 24.37
C LEU A 146 -2.39 11.95 24.48
N PRO A 147 -3.32 11.98 23.53
CA PRO A 147 -4.60 12.66 23.71
C PRO A 147 -5.49 11.87 24.68
N TRP A 148 -5.96 12.52 25.74
CA TRP A 148 -6.82 11.87 26.73
C TRP A 148 -7.74 12.83 27.46
N ARG A 149 -9.06 12.61 27.32
CA ARG A 149 -10.13 13.28 28.09
C ARG A 149 -9.96 14.81 28.16
N GLY A 150 -9.68 15.45 27.03
CA GLY A 150 -9.50 16.90 26.91
C GLY A 150 -8.05 17.38 27.05
N SER A 151 -7.13 16.56 27.56
CA SER A 151 -5.73 16.96 27.81
C SER A 151 -4.72 16.17 26.97
N GLU A 152 -3.53 16.74 26.79
CA GLU A 152 -2.37 16.06 26.23
C GLU A 152 -1.44 15.61 27.38
N TYR A 153 -1.14 14.32 27.45
CA TYR A 153 -0.19 13.75 28.41
C TYR A 153 1.08 13.34 27.69
N TRP A 154 2.24 13.45 28.34
CA TRP A 154 3.51 13.04 27.72
C TRP A 154 4.22 11.94 28.51
N TYR A 155 4.93 11.09 27.79
CA TYR A 155 5.67 9.95 28.34
C TYR A 155 7.02 9.80 27.64
N LYS A 156 8.06 9.42 28.41
CA LYS A 156 9.41 9.20 27.87
C LYS A 156 9.63 7.80 27.31
N TYR A 157 8.78 6.84 27.66
CA TYR A 157 8.82 5.47 27.17
C TYR A 157 7.54 5.13 26.43
N TYR A 158 7.68 4.51 25.27
CA TYR A 158 6.59 4.26 24.33
C TYR A 158 7.00 3.20 23.32
N GLN A 159 6.06 2.82 22.46
CA GLN A 159 6.32 2.01 21.28
C GLN A 159 5.97 2.80 20.03
N VAL A 160 6.76 2.63 18.97
CA VAL A 160 6.58 3.30 17.68
C VAL A 160 6.11 2.26 16.67
N LEU A 161 5.14 2.64 15.83
CA LEU A 161 4.67 1.77 14.76
C LEU A 161 5.69 1.73 13.63
N THR A 162 6.11 0.52 13.28
CA THR A 162 7.07 0.23 12.21
C THR A 162 6.44 -0.72 11.20
N PHE A 163 7.04 -0.79 10.01
CA PHE A 163 6.75 -1.85 9.05
C PHE A 163 8.02 -2.61 8.70
N SER A 164 7.88 -3.91 8.45
CA SER A 164 8.99 -4.74 8.01
C SER A 164 9.19 -4.63 6.51
N LYS A 165 10.42 -4.31 6.10
CA LYS A 165 10.86 -4.43 4.70
C LYS A 165 11.34 -5.84 4.33
N LYS A 166 11.33 -6.78 5.29
CA LYS A 166 11.64 -8.18 4.95
C LYS A 166 10.53 -8.65 4.03
N VAL A 167 10.89 -8.95 2.79
CA VAL A 167 9.99 -9.55 1.80
C VAL A 167 9.40 -10.79 2.47
N ALA A 168 8.10 -10.73 2.79
CA ALA A 168 7.37 -11.93 3.15
C ALA A 168 7.62 -12.92 2.02
N LYS A 169 7.96 -14.17 2.33
CA LYS A 169 8.22 -15.20 1.31
C LYS A 169 6.95 -15.34 0.44
N VAL A 170 6.89 -14.62 -0.67
CA VAL A 170 5.74 -14.63 -1.56
C VAL A 170 5.83 -15.94 -2.34
N GLN A 171 4.90 -16.87 -2.07
CA GLN A 171 4.72 -18.01 -2.94
C GLN A 171 3.77 -17.62 -4.06
N MET A 172 4.31 -17.59 -5.28
CA MET A 172 3.54 -17.45 -6.50
C MET A 172 3.15 -18.86 -6.96
N SER A 173 1.87 -19.20 -6.88
CA SER A 173 1.37 -20.54 -7.22
C SER A 173 0.50 -20.57 -8.48
N ASP A 174 -0.14 -19.45 -8.84
CA ASP A 174 -1.10 -19.38 -9.95
C ASP A 174 -0.75 -18.22 -10.89
N VAL A 175 0.05 -18.52 -11.92
CA VAL A 175 0.45 -17.55 -12.96
C VAL A 175 -0.51 -17.66 -14.14
N LYS A 176 -1.32 -16.61 -14.36
CA LYS A 176 -2.28 -16.56 -15.48
C LYS A 176 -1.75 -15.70 -16.61
N TYR A 177 -1.52 -16.32 -17.76
CA TYR A 177 -1.12 -15.61 -18.98
C TYR A 177 -2.35 -15.07 -19.71
N LYS A 178 -2.26 -13.81 -20.17
CA LYS A 178 -3.24 -13.21 -21.08
C LYS A 178 -2.94 -13.65 -22.53
N VAL A 179 -3.16 -14.93 -22.82
CA VAL A 179 -2.82 -15.53 -24.13
C VAL A 179 -3.50 -14.80 -25.29
N ASN A 180 -4.72 -14.30 -25.08
CA ASN A 180 -5.49 -13.56 -26.09
C ASN A 180 -4.87 -12.19 -26.47
N GLU A 181 -3.99 -11.64 -25.62
CA GLU A 181 -3.29 -10.36 -25.85
C GLU A 181 -1.84 -10.56 -26.30
N ALA A 182 -1.41 -11.80 -26.56
CA ALA A 182 -0.04 -12.11 -26.92
C ALA A 182 0.33 -11.51 -28.29
N LYS A 183 1.44 -10.77 -28.33
CA LYS A 183 2.01 -10.27 -29.58
C LYS A 183 2.86 -11.37 -30.21
N LYS A 184 2.54 -11.75 -31.45
CA LYS A 184 3.34 -12.68 -32.23
C LYS A 184 4.43 -11.91 -32.97
N PHE A 185 5.69 -12.21 -32.68
CA PHE A 185 6.81 -11.76 -33.48
C PHE A 185 7.07 -12.79 -34.57
N SER A 186 7.12 -12.34 -35.83
CA SER A 186 7.42 -13.20 -36.96
C SER A 186 8.87 -12.99 -37.36
N TYR A 187 9.66 -14.06 -37.26
CA TYR A 187 11.02 -14.11 -37.76
C TYR A 187 11.02 -14.77 -39.15
N PRO A 188 12.03 -14.50 -39.99
CA PRO A 188 12.19 -15.20 -41.25
C PRO A 188 12.26 -16.73 -41.03
N PRO A 189 11.80 -17.55 -41.99
CA PRO A 189 11.83 -19.00 -41.87
C PRO A 189 13.25 -19.52 -41.63
N GLU A 190 13.41 -20.39 -40.64
CA GLU A 190 14.67 -21.07 -40.37
C GLU A 190 14.61 -22.52 -40.87
N VAL A 191 15.60 -22.93 -41.65
CA VAL A 191 15.67 -24.32 -42.14
C VAL A 191 16.18 -25.22 -41.01
N MET A 192 15.29 -26.07 -40.49
CA MET A 192 15.60 -26.90 -39.32
C MET A 192 16.59 -28.05 -39.60
N THR A 193 16.55 -28.65 -40.80
CA THR A 193 17.50 -29.67 -41.26
C THR A 193 17.40 -29.77 -42.77
N LYS A 194 18.51 -30.05 -43.44
CA LYS A 194 18.55 -30.39 -44.87
C LYS A 194 18.95 -31.86 -45.00
N ALA A 195 18.17 -32.63 -45.75
CA ALA A 195 18.51 -34.00 -46.11
C ALA A 195 18.38 -34.17 -47.63
N THR A 196 19.40 -34.75 -48.25
CA THR A 196 19.41 -35.02 -49.70
C THR A 196 19.07 -36.49 -49.93
N THR A 197 18.08 -36.75 -50.79
CA THR A 197 17.74 -38.11 -51.22
C THR A 197 17.96 -38.23 -52.72
N ILE A 198 18.68 -39.27 -53.15
CA ILE A 198 18.96 -39.55 -54.55
C ILE A 198 18.23 -40.85 -54.90
N ASN A 199 17.43 -40.82 -55.97
CA ASN A 199 16.70 -41.98 -56.48
C ASN A 199 17.43 -42.54 -57.71
N HIS A 200 17.93 -43.77 -57.61
CA HIS A 200 18.67 -44.43 -58.68
C HIS A 200 17.80 -45.33 -59.60
N GLN A 201 16.47 -45.33 -59.43
CA GLN A 201 15.48 -46.04 -60.27
C GLN A 201 15.66 -47.57 -60.45
N CYS A 202 16.56 -48.23 -59.71
CA CYS A 202 16.80 -49.66 -59.91
C CYS A 202 15.74 -50.58 -59.28
N ARG A 203 15.14 -50.23 -58.12
CA ARG A 203 14.04 -50.94 -57.41
C ARG A 203 13.29 -50.02 -56.43
N ILE A 204 12.03 -50.34 -56.08
CA ILE A 204 11.26 -49.62 -55.05
C ILE A 204 11.80 -49.97 -53.64
N VAL A 205 12.23 -48.97 -52.88
CA VAL A 205 12.73 -49.10 -51.50
C VAL A 205 12.10 -48.02 -50.62
N LYS A 206 11.68 -48.37 -49.39
CA LYS A 206 11.12 -47.43 -48.41
C LYS A 206 12.23 -46.92 -47.48
N LYS A 207 12.47 -45.61 -47.46
CA LYS A 207 13.38 -44.94 -46.51
C LYS A 207 12.57 -43.98 -45.63
N ILE A 208 12.70 -44.11 -44.32
CA ILE A 208 12.01 -43.26 -43.34
C ILE A 208 13.06 -42.33 -42.73
N PRO A 209 13.02 -41.01 -43.00
CA PRO A 209 13.91 -40.07 -42.35
C PRO A 209 13.46 -39.82 -40.91
N HIS A 210 14.43 -39.70 -40.01
CA HIS A 210 14.20 -39.26 -38.63
C HIS A 210 14.77 -37.86 -38.47
N LEU A 211 13.97 -36.95 -37.89
CA LEU A 211 14.34 -35.56 -37.65
C LEU A 211 14.44 -35.32 -36.14
N HIS A 212 15.55 -34.75 -35.68
CA HIS A 212 15.77 -34.32 -34.30
C HIS A 212 16.46 -32.95 -34.31
N LYS A 213 16.00 -32.01 -33.46
CA LYS A 213 16.63 -30.71 -33.25
C LYS A 213 16.50 -30.33 -31.79
N GLU A 214 17.58 -29.78 -31.23
CA GLU A 214 17.59 -29.04 -29.97
C GLU A 214 17.74 -27.55 -30.32
N TYR A 215 17.04 -26.68 -29.58
CA TYR A 215 17.19 -25.24 -29.70
C TYR A 215 17.26 -24.64 -28.31
N GLU A 216 18.11 -23.61 -28.16
CA GLU A 216 18.13 -22.77 -26.98
C GLU A 216 17.22 -21.57 -27.22
N GLU A 217 16.29 -21.34 -26.30
CA GLU A 217 15.52 -20.10 -26.27
C GLU A 217 16.34 -19.04 -25.53
N GLU A 218 16.67 -17.92 -26.20
CA GLU A 218 17.20 -16.74 -25.51
C GLU A 218 16.13 -16.16 -24.58
N LYS A 219 16.51 -15.95 -23.31
CA LYS A 219 15.65 -15.39 -22.26
C LYS A 219 15.53 -13.88 -22.31
#